data_AF-I1L419-F1
#
_entry.id   AF-I1L419-F1
#
_cell.length_a   1.000
_cell.length_b   1.000
_cell.length_c   1.000
_cell.angle_alpha   90.00
_cell.angle_beta   90.00
_cell.angle_gamma   90.00
#
_symmetry.space_group_name_H-M   'P 1'
#
loop_
_entity.id
_entity.type
_entity.pdbx_description
1 polymer ?
#
loop_
_entity_poly.entity_id
_entity_poly.type
_entity_poly.pdbx_seq_one_letter_code
_entity_poly.pdbx_strand_id
1 'polypeptide(L)'
;MRRRRGIGKVFLEKILNENHGLPCFCHGHSTGAAITLKALLDPKVVASIVGATFTSPAVGVEPSHPILVALAPIVSFLLPTYQCNSAYKKGLPVSRDPDALIAKYSDPLVCTGSLRVLLHADSVTDPDASQKLYEQASSTDKTIKLYEGFAHDLLFEPKREDITRNIIQWLNSRI
;
A
#
# COMPACT_ATOMS: atom_id res chain seq x y z
N MET A 1 -9.16 -30.10 3.27
CA MET A 1 -8.02 -29.15 3.21
C MET A 1 -8.46 -27.81 3.81
N ARG A 2 -8.05 -27.47 5.05
CA ARG A 2 -8.36 -26.17 5.67
C ARG A 2 -7.47 -25.10 5.00
N ARG A 3 -8.03 -24.26 4.12
CA ARG A 3 -7.33 -23.05 3.65
C ARG A 3 -7.00 -22.20 4.90
N ARG A 4 -5.72 -21.98 5.18
CA ARG A 4 -5.28 -21.05 6.24
C ARG A 4 -5.98 -19.71 5.99
N ARG A 5 -6.79 -19.24 6.95
CA ARG A 5 -7.42 -17.92 6.87
C ARG A 5 -6.30 -16.89 7.00
N GLY A 6 -6.16 -16.02 6.00
CA GLY A 6 -5.17 -14.94 6.03
C GLY A 6 -5.46 -13.99 7.19
N ILE A 7 -4.41 -13.46 7.82
CA ILE A 7 -4.51 -12.64 9.04
C ILE A 7 -5.48 -11.47 8.90
N GLY A 8 -5.50 -10.80 7.73
CA GLY A 8 -6.41 -9.69 7.45
C GLY A 8 -7.89 -10.07 7.49
N LYS A 9 -8.25 -11.31 7.10
CA LYS A 9 -9.65 -11.77 7.16
C LYS A 9 -10.09 -12.02 8.59
N VAL A 10 -9.21 -12.58 9.41
CA VAL A 10 -9.50 -12.81 10.83
C VAL A 10 -9.69 -11.48 11.55
N PHE A 11 -8.87 -10.49 11.23
CA PHE A 11 -9.01 -9.15 11.79
C PHE A 11 -10.32 -8.48 11.34
N LEU A 12 -10.67 -8.56 10.06
CA LEU A 12 -11.94 -8.01 9.55
C LEU A 12 -13.16 -8.69 10.19
N GLU A 13 -13.18 -10.02 10.27
CA GLU A 13 -14.24 -10.78 10.95
C GLU A 13 -14.41 -10.32 12.39
N LYS A 14 -13.31 -10.10 13.12
CA LYS A 14 -13.34 -9.58 14.48
C LYS A 14 -13.96 -8.18 14.55
N ILE A 15 -13.50 -7.24 13.73
CA ILE A 15 -14.01 -5.86 13.69
C ILE A 15 -15.52 -5.85 13.43
N LEU A 16 -15.97 -6.63 12.45
CA LEU A 16 -17.38 -6.72 12.08
C LEU A 16 -18.24 -7.31 13.20
N ASN A 17 -17.74 -8.33 13.91
CA ASN A 17 -18.43 -8.92 15.06
C ASN A 17 -18.46 -7.99 16.29
N GLU A 18 -17.52 -7.07 16.41
CA GLU A 18 -17.50 -6.09 17.51
C GLU A 18 -18.36 -4.85 17.18
N ASN A 19 -18.67 -4.61 15.90
CA ASN A 19 -19.30 -3.38 15.41
C ASN A 19 -20.51 -3.69 14.52
N HIS A 20 -21.51 -4.37 15.08
CA HIS A 20 -22.68 -4.81 14.34
C HIS A 20 -23.46 -3.65 13.71
N GLY A 21 -23.81 -3.78 12.43
CA GLY A 21 -24.69 -2.85 11.71
C GLY A 21 -24.02 -1.57 11.23
N LEU A 22 -22.73 -1.35 11.52
CA LEU A 22 -22.00 -0.19 11.04
C LEU A 22 -21.40 -0.44 9.64
N PRO A 23 -21.38 0.57 8.76
CA PRO A 23 -20.69 0.46 7.48
C PRO A 23 -19.18 0.29 7.70
N CYS A 24 -18.60 -0.77 7.12
CA CYS A 24 -17.18 -1.05 7.23
C CYS A 24 -16.45 -0.59 5.96
N PHE A 25 -15.38 0.18 6.13
CA PHE A 25 -14.48 0.56 5.05
C PHE A 25 -13.08 0.04 5.31
N CYS A 26 -12.34 -0.28 4.25
CA CYS A 26 -10.93 -0.60 4.33
C CYS A 26 -10.08 0.56 3.82
N HIS A 27 -8.93 0.79 4.45
CA HIS A 27 -7.91 1.71 3.94
C HIS A 27 -6.57 1.01 3.88
N GLY A 28 -5.77 1.30 2.86
CA GLY A 28 -4.42 0.78 2.77
C GLY A 28 -3.47 1.77 2.10
N HIS A 29 -2.28 1.90 2.67
CA HIS A 29 -1.15 2.61 2.08
C HIS A 29 -0.08 1.62 1.63
N SER A 30 0.56 1.85 0.49
CA SER A 30 1.74 1.08 0.05
C SER A 30 1.51 -0.44 0.07
N THR A 31 2.36 -1.18 0.78
CA THR A 31 2.21 -2.64 0.97
C THR A 31 0.89 -2.99 1.65
N GLY A 32 0.39 -2.16 2.57
CA GLY A 32 -0.92 -2.34 3.20
C GLY A 32 -2.06 -2.30 2.19
N ALA A 33 -1.95 -1.44 1.16
CA ALA A 33 -2.92 -1.42 0.07
C ALA A 33 -2.89 -2.70 -0.76
N ALA A 34 -1.71 -3.24 -1.08
CA ALA A 34 -1.58 -4.50 -1.80
C ALA A 34 -2.16 -5.68 -1.02
N ILE A 35 -1.95 -5.71 0.30
CA ILE A 35 -2.56 -6.70 1.20
C ILE A 35 -4.09 -6.60 1.17
N THR A 36 -4.63 -5.38 1.30
CA THR A 36 -6.07 -5.15 1.25
C THR A 36 -6.65 -5.54 -0.10
N LEU A 37 -6.05 -5.10 -1.22
CA LEU A 37 -6.46 -5.50 -2.57
C LEU A 37 -6.46 -7.02 -2.74
N LYS A 38 -5.45 -7.72 -2.21
CA LYS A 38 -5.43 -9.19 -2.22
C LYS A 38 -6.59 -9.80 -1.43
N ALA A 39 -6.96 -9.19 -0.30
CA ALA A 39 -8.10 -9.61 0.49
C ALA A 39 -9.44 -9.39 -0.25
N LEU A 40 -9.56 -8.28 -0.99
CA LEU A 40 -10.74 -7.95 -1.81
C LEU A 40 -10.98 -8.91 -2.99
N LEU A 41 -10.04 -9.80 -3.30
CA LEU A 41 -10.30 -10.88 -4.26
C LEU A 41 -11.22 -11.98 -3.68
N ASP A 42 -11.52 -11.96 -2.38
CA ASP A 42 -12.51 -12.86 -1.78
C ASP A 42 -13.91 -12.20 -1.78
N PRO A 43 -14.91 -12.77 -2.46
CA PRO A 43 -16.27 -12.25 -2.48
C PRO A 43 -16.87 -12.05 -1.08
N LYS A 44 -16.47 -12.87 -0.08
CA LYS A 44 -16.94 -12.70 1.30
C LYS A 44 -16.44 -11.41 1.93
N VAL A 45 -15.19 -11.05 1.64
CA VAL A 45 -14.59 -9.80 2.12
C VAL A 45 -15.29 -8.62 1.45
N VAL A 46 -15.46 -8.67 0.14
CA VAL A 46 -16.15 -7.61 -0.63
C VAL A 46 -17.58 -7.42 -0.14
N ALA A 47 -18.31 -8.50 0.12
CA ALA A 47 -19.68 -8.43 0.64
C ALA A 47 -19.77 -7.89 2.08
N SER A 48 -18.66 -7.83 2.81
CA SER A 48 -18.63 -7.38 4.21
C SER A 48 -18.21 -5.91 4.37
N ILE A 49 -17.84 -5.23 3.29
CA ILE A 49 -17.41 -3.84 3.32
C ILE A 49 -18.23 -2.99 2.35
N VAL A 50 -18.36 -1.71 2.66
CA VAL A 50 -19.02 -0.71 1.81
C VAL A 50 -18.06 -0.21 0.72
N GLY A 51 -16.79 -0.05 1.06
CA GLY A 51 -15.78 0.42 0.11
C GLY A 51 -14.36 0.35 0.65
N ALA A 52 -13.40 0.61 -0.24
CA ALA A 52 -11.99 0.66 0.13
C ALA A 52 -11.31 1.87 -0.51
N THR A 53 -10.38 2.48 0.24
CA THR A 53 -9.57 3.61 -0.24
C THR A 53 -8.08 3.24 -0.16
N PHE A 54 -7.30 3.70 -1.13
CA PHE A 54 -5.89 3.37 -1.23
C PHE A 54 -5.03 4.60 -1.48
N THR A 55 -3.86 4.64 -0.86
CA THR A 55 -2.83 5.66 -1.10
C THR A 55 -1.55 4.97 -1.55
N SER A 56 -1.03 5.39 -2.70
CA SER A 56 0.19 4.86 -3.35
C SER A 56 0.31 3.32 -3.24
N PRO A 57 -0.62 2.54 -3.82
CA PRO A 57 -0.67 1.10 -3.61
C PRO A 57 0.48 0.35 -4.28
N ALA A 58 1.07 -0.62 -3.58
CA ALA A 58 2.18 -1.44 -4.10
C ALA A 58 1.72 -2.53 -5.09
N VAL A 59 1.10 -2.12 -6.19
CA VAL A 59 0.54 -3.00 -7.24
C VAL A 59 1.42 -3.17 -8.48
N GLY A 60 2.44 -2.33 -8.62
CA GLY A 60 3.49 -2.45 -9.63
C GLY A 60 4.80 -1.96 -9.06
N VAL A 61 5.79 -2.86 -9.02
CA VAL A 61 7.19 -2.53 -8.80
C VAL A 61 7.93 -2.91 -10.07
N GLU A 62 8.40 -1.92 -10.82
CA GLU A 62 9.26 -2.20 -11.96
C GLU A 62 10.61 -2.74 -11.46
N PRO A 63 11.04 -3.93 -11.93
CA PRO A 63 12.34 -4.45 -11.59
C PRO A 63 13.42 -3.57 -12.23
N SER A 64 14.39 -3.18 -11.42
CA SER A 64 15.45 -2.23 -11.78
C SER A 64 16.33 -2.70 -12.94
N HIS A 65 16.40 -4.02 -13.18
CA HIS A 65 17.09 -4.60 -14.32
C HIS A 65 16.59 -6.03 -14.62
N PRO A 66 16.37 -6.42 -15.88
CA PRO A 66 15.88 -7.77 -16.24
C PRO A 66 16.80 -8.92 -15.77
N ILE A 67 18.10 -8.66 -15.65
CA ILE A 67 19.08 -9.62 -15.12
C ILE A 67 18.79 -9.96 -13.66
N LEU A 68 18.35 -8.99 -12.85
CA LEU A 68 17.99 -9.23 -11.46
C LEU A 68 16.78 -10.16 -11.36
N VAL A 69 15.81 -10.03 -12.28
CA VAL A 69 14.65 -10.93 -12.36
C VAL A 69 15.10 -12.35 -12.71
N ALA A 70 16.03 -12.50 -13.65
CA ALA A 70 16.55 -13.81 -14.05
C ALA A 70 17.38 -14.50 -12.96
N LEU A 71 18.16 -13.73 -12.19
CA LEU A 71 19.01 -14.27 -11.12
C LEU A 71 18.28 -14.43 -9.78
N ALA A 72 17.16 -13.74 -9.57
CA ALA A 72 16.42 -13.77 -8.31
C ALA A 72 16.06 -15.17 -7.80
N PRO A 73 15.61 -16.14 -8.62
CA PRO A 73 15.31 -17.50 -8.14
C PRO A 73 16.56 -18.22 -7.64
N ILE A 74 17.68 -18.07 -8.36
CA ILE A 74 18.96 -18.71 -8.02
C ILE A 74 19.48 -18.15 -6.71
N VAL A 75 19.51 -16.82 -6.57
CA VAL A 75 19.93 -16.15 -5.34
C VAL A 75 18.98 -16.50 -4.18
N SER A 76 17.67 -16.56 -4.43
CA SER A 76 16.70 -16.93 -3.39
C SER A 76 16.84 -18.38 -2.92
N PHE A 77 17.31 -19.28 -3.80
CA PHE A 77 17.55 -20.67 -3.45
C PHE A 77 18.88 -20.85 -2.70
N LEU A 78 19.95 -20.21 -3.17
CA LEU A 78 21.29 -20.36 -2.60
C LEU A 78 21.50 -19.53 -1.33
N LEU A 79 20.87 -18.36 -1.25
CA LEU A 79 21.07 -17.37 -0.20
C LEU A 79 19.73 -16.84 0.34
N PRO A 80 18.85 -17.71 0.87
CA PRO A 80 17.48 -17.33 1.27
C PRO A 80 17.45 -16.29 2.40
N THR A 81 18.49 -16.22 3.23
CA THR A 81 18.61 -15.27 4.35
C THR A 81 19.41 -14.01 3.99
N TYR A 82 19.98 -13.93 2.78
CA TYR A 82 20.83 -12.80 2.39
C TYR A 82 19.96 -11.56 2.16
N GLN A 83 20.15 -10.59 3.04
CA GLN A 83 19.51 -9.28 2.96
C GLN A 83 20.40 -8.36 2.15
N CYS A 84 19.94 -7.97 0.96
CA CYS A 84 20.64 -6.96 0.20
C CYS A 84 20.47 -5.63 0.93
N ASN A 85 21.58 -4.99 1.32
CA ASN A 85 21.57 -3.65 1.88
C ASN A 85 21.00 -2.69 0.82
N SER A 86 19.68 -2.47 0.86
CA SER A 86 19.09 -1.35 0.12
C SER A 86 19.73 -0.09 0.69
N ALA A 87 20.32 0.73 -0.18
CA ALA A 87 21.01 1.97 0.16
C ALA A 87 20.03 3.07 0.61
N TYR A 88 19.05 2.72 1.46
CA TYR A 88 17.99 3.60 1.93
C TYR A 88 18.54 4.83 2.67
N LYS A 89 19.78 4.75 3.19
CA LYS A 89 20.47 5.91 3.78
C LYS A 89 20.71 7.06 2.79
N LYS A 90 20.56 6.87 1.47
CA LYS A 90 20.72 7.91 0.43
C LYS A 90 19.61 7.93 -0.63
N GLY A 91 18.51 7.19 -0.42
CA GLY A 91 17.37 7.18 -1.35
C GLY A 91 16.58 8.49 -1.33
N LEU A 92 15.80 8.75 -2.39
CA LEU A 92 14.85 9.87 -2.39
C LEU A 92 13.87 9.70 -1.22
N PRO A 93 13.60 10.78 -0.46
CA PRO A 93 12.79 10.68 0.72
C PRO A 93 11.33 10.34 0.38
N VAL A 94 10.70 9.57 1.26
CA VAL A 94 9.31 9.11 1.14
C VAL A 94 8.28 10.23 1.35
N SER A 95 8.71 11.33 1.97
CA SER A 95 7.96 12.57 2.13
C SER A 95 8.90 13.74 1.87
N ARG A 96 8.36 14.86 1.42
CA ARG A 96 9.03 16.15 1.25
C ARG A 96 8.91 17.04 2.48
N ASP A 97 8.06 16.66 3.44
CA ASP A 97 7.96 17.31 4.74
C ASP A 97 9.10 16.81 5.65
N PRO A 98 10.09 17.66 5.98
CA PRO A 98 11.22 17.24 6.80
C PRO A 98 10.78 16.82 8.21
N ASP A 99 9.73 17.41 8.76
CA ASP A 99 9.23 17.06 10.09
C ASP A 99 8.58 15.67 10.07
N ALA A 100 7.86 15.35 8.99
CA ALA A 100 7.32 14.01 8.79
C ALA A 100 8.43 12.94 8.64
N LEU A 101 9.51 13.26 7.93
CA LEU A 101 10.66 12.36 7.83
C LEU A 101 11.33 12.14 9.20
N ILE A 102 11.53 13.21 9.97
CA ILE A 102 12.09 13.12 11.32
C ILE A 102 11.20 12.24 12.19
N ALA A 103 9.89 12.51 12.24
CA ALA A 103 8.93 11.73 13.01
C ALA A 103 8.95 10.25 12.61
N LYS A 104 8.99 9.94 11.31
CA LYS A 104 9.04 8.57 10.80
C LYS A 104 10.32 7.84 11.23
N TYR A 105 11.49 8.45 11.06
CA TYR A 105 12.76 7.78 11.30
C TYR A 105 13.24 7.82 12.76
N SER A 106 12.58 8.62 13.61
CA SER A 106 12.81 8.63 15.06
C SER A 106 11.89 7.67 15.83
N ASP A 107 10.86 7.12 15.19
CA ASP A 107 9.98 6.13 15.80
C ASP A 107 10.68 4.75 15.92
N PRO A 108 10.86 4.19 17.15
CA PRO A 108 11.49 2.90 17.34
C PRO A 108 10.69 1.72 16.76
N LEU A 109 9.41 1.90 16.47
CA LEU A 109 8.56 0.89 15.85
C LEU A 109 8.72 0.86 14.32
N VAL A 110 9.32 1.91 13.73
CA VAL A 110 9.60 1.92 12.30
C VAL A 110 10.84 1.07 12.02
N CYS A 111 10.60 -0.10 11.44
CA CYS A 111 11.68 -0.98 11.02
C CYS A 111 12.35 -0.41 9.76
N THR A 112 13.52 0.20 9.93
CA THR A 112 14.38 0.70 8.83
C THR A 112 15.38 -0.34 8.33
N GLY A 113 15.28 -1.59 8.81
CA GLY A 113 16.08 -2.71 8.33
C GLY A 113 15.84 -2.98 6.84
N SER A 114 16.79 -3.65 6.17
CA SER A 114 16.82 -3.85 4.73
C SER A 114 15.54 -4.49 4.17
N LEU A 115 14.58 -3.65 3.76
CA LEU A 115 13.40 -4.03 3.02
C LEU A 115 13.74 -4.08 1.53
N ARG A 116 13.35 -5.16 0.83
CA ARG A 116 13.49 -5.31 -0.63
C ARG A 116 12.57 -4.33 -1.35
N VAL A 117 13.00 -3.09 -1.54
CA VAL A 117 12.33 -2.10 -2.41
C VAL A 117 13.41 -1.20 -3.02
N LEU A 118 13.43 -1.03 -4.34
CA LEU A 118 14.52 -0.39 -5.09
C LEU A 118 13.99 0.72 -5.99
N LEU A 119 13.71 1.92 -5.47
CA LEU A 119 12.87 2.90 -6.18
C LEU A 119 13.23 4.38 -5.80
N HIS A 120 13.36 5.30 -6.79
CA HIS A 120 13.64 6.79 -6.77
C HIS A 120 12.42 7.79 -7.03
N ALA A 121 11.98 8.67 -6.11
CA ALA A 121 10.84 9.66 -6.18
C ALA A 121 9.49 9.16 -6.73
N ASP A 122 8.57 8.83 -5.82
CA ASP A 122 7.37 7.95 -5.94
C ASP A 122 7.44 6.76 -6.90
N SER A 123 8.60 6.50 -7.45
CA SER A 123 9.02 5.18 -7.90
C SER A 123 8.63 4.02 -7.01
N VAL A 124 8.38 4.19 -5.69
CA VAL A 124 8.09 3.05 -4.80
C VAL A 124 6.89 2.27 -5.33
N THR A 125 5.97 2.96 -5.99
CA THR A 125 4.81 2.40 -6.65
C THR A 125 4.57 3.11 -7.96
N ASP A 126 4.65 2.39 -9.07
CA ASP A 126 4.46 2.95 -10.40
C ASP A 126 3.05 3.58 -10.55
N PRO A 127 2.93 4.91 -10.83
CA PRO A 127 1.64 5.55 -11.04
C PRO A 127 0.87 4.94 -12.22
N ASP A 128 1.55 4.46 -13.26
CA ASP A 128 0.91 3.77 -14.37
C ASP A 128 0.30 2.44 -13.91
N ALA A 129 0.91 1.76 -12.93
CA ALA A 129 0.33 0.58 -12.32
C ALA A 129 -0.95 0.90 -11.52
N SER A 130 -1.02 2.06 -10.87
CA SER A 130 -2.26 2.53 -10.21
C SER A 130 -3.35 2.84 -11.23
N GLN A 131 -3.00 3.41 -12.38
CA GLN A 131 -3.93 3.66 -13.47
C GLN A 131 -4.43 2.37 -14.11
N LYS A 132 -3.54 1.41 -14.39
CA LYS A 132 -3.91 0.06 -14.85
C LYS A 132 -4.83 -0.65 -13.86
N LEU A 133 -4.55 -0.54 -12.55
CA LEU A 133 -5.44 -1.08 -11.52
C LEU A 133 -6.83 -0.46 -11.63
N TYR A 134 -6.94 0.86 -11.78
CA TYR A 134 -8.21 1.55 -11.96
C TYR A 134 -8.96 1.06 -13.20
N GLU A 135 -8.27 0.94 -14.33
CA GLU A 135 -8.88 0.47 -15.59
C GLU A 135 -9.38 -0.97 -15.47
N GLN A 136 -8.57 -1.86 -14.89
CA GLN A 136 -8.87 -3.29 -14.78
C GLN A 136 -9.83 -3.64 -13.64
N ALA A 137 -9.99 -2.78 -12.64
CA ALA A 137 -10.90 -3.03 -11.53
C ALA A 137 -12.35 -3.16 -12.04
N SER A 138 -13.01 -4.24 -11.67
CA SER A 138 -14.40 -4.52 -12.05
C SER A 138 -15.43 -3.67 -11.30
N SER A 139 -15.00 -2.84 -10.33
CA SER A 139 -15.91 -1.97 -9.59
C SER A 139 -16.56 -0.94 -10.53
N THR A 140 -17.88 -0.80 -10.43
CA THR A 140 -18.64 0.24 -11.12
C THR A 140 -18.55 1.59 -10.41
N ASP A 141 -18.33 1.57 -9.10
CA ASP A 141 -18.03 2.76 -8.29
C ASP A 141 -16.55 2.80 -7.99
N LYS A 142 -15.80 3.56 -8.79
CA LYS A 142 -14.36 3.74 -8.65
C LYS A 142 -13.96 5.16 -8.99
N THR A 143 -13.02 5.69 -8.21
CA THR A 143 -12.43 7.01 -8.42
C THR A 143 -10.92 6.90 -8.30
N ILE A 144 -10.20 7.60 -9.16
CA ILE A 144 -8.75 7.75 -9.05
C ILE A 144 -8.42 9.25 -9.01
N LYS A 145 -7.47 9.62 -8.14
CA LYS A 145 -6.85 10.96 -8.11
C LYS A 145 -5.34 10.78 -8.15
N LEU A 146 -4.70 11.40 -9.12
CA LEU A 146 -3.25 11.45 -9.25
C LEU A 146 -2.75 12.79 -8.70
N TYR A 147 -1.73 12.73 -7.85
CA TYR A 147 -1.14 13.91 -7.21
C TYR A 147 0.26 14.12 -7.78
N GLU A 148 0.34 14.87 -8.88
CA GLU A 148 1.62 15.16 -9.53
C GLU A 148 2.56 15.93 -8.60
N GLY A 149 3.82 15.48 -8.57
CA GLY A 149 4.83 16.12 -7.75
C GLY A 149 4.64 15.89 -6.25
N PHE A 150 4.04 14.78 -5.84
CA PHE A 150 4.06 14.33 -4.44
C PHE A 150 5.01 13.13 -4.28
N ALA A 151 5.50 12.90 -3.06
CA ALA A 151 6.23 11.69 -2.70
C ALA A 151 5.29 10.56 -2.23
N HIS A 152 5.87 9.39 -1.92
CA HIS A 152 5.16 8.15 -1.65
C HIS A 152 4.20 8.18 -0.45
N ASP A 153 4.60 8.85 0.62
CA ASP A 153 3.80 8.96 1.83
C ASP A 153 2.82 10.13 1.69
N LEU A 154 1.83 10.02 0.78
CA LEU A 154 0.87 11.08 0.45
C LEU A 154 0.21 11.75 1.68
N LEU A 155 -0.12 10.97 2.71
CA LEU A 155 -0.73 11.47 3.96
C LEU A 155 0.25 12.20 4.88
N PHE A 156 1.52 12.27 4.49
CA PHE A 156 2.61 12.93 5.19
C PHE A 156 3.29 13.99 4.33
N GLU A 157 2.70 14.35 3.19
CA GLU A 157 3.17 15.44 2.33
C GLU A 157 2.66 16.80 2.84
N PRO A 158 3.28 17.93 2.45
CA PRO A 158 2.85 19.27 2.91
C PRO A 158 1.39 19.65 2.61
N LYS A 159 0.71 18.99 1.67
CA LYS A 159 -0.74 19.14 1.41
C LYS A 159 -1.58 17.95 1.87
N ARG A 160 -1.13 17.22 2.89
CA ARG A 160 -1.82 16.06 3.44
C ARG A 160 -3.25 16.34 3.90
N GLU A 161 -3.57 17.56 4.35
CA GLU A 161 -4.93 17.88 4.76
C GLU A 161 -5.92 17.79 3.59
N ASP A 162 -5.50 18.22 2.39
CA ASP A 162 -6.34 18.15 1.20
C ASP A 162 -6.59 16.71 0.79
N ILE A 163 -5.56 15.86 0.83
CA ILE A 163 -5.66 14.43 0.51
C ILE A 163 -6.57 13.73 1.52
N THR A 164 -6.36 14.00 2.81
CA THR A 164 -7.18 13.46 3.89
C THR A 164 -8.64 13.89 3.73
N ARG A 165 -8.90 15.16 3.44
CA ARG A 165 -10.25 15.69 3.21
C ARG A 165 -10.93 15.00 2.03
N ASN A 166 -10.21 14.77 0.94
CA ASN A 166 -10.73 14.04 -0.23
C ASN A 166 -11.15 12.61 0.14
N ILE A 167 -10.33 11.90 0.92
CA ILE A 167 -10.65 10.54 1.39
C ILE A 167 -11.90 10.57 2.27
N ILE A 168 -11.95 11.46 3.26
CA ILE A 168 -13.10 11.59 4.17
C ILE A 168 -14.38 11.92 3.39
N GLN A 169 -14.31 12.86 2.44
CA GLN A 169 -15.46 13.22 1.61
C GLN A 169 -15.95 12.03 0.78
N TRP A 170 -15.03 11.25 0.23
CA TRP A 170 -15.37 10.04 -0.54
C TRP A 170 -16.05 8.98 0.35
N LEU A 171 -15.57 8.80 1.59
CA LEU A 171 -16.19 7.88 2.55
C LEU A 171 -17.59 8.36 2.93
N ASN A 172 -17.73 9.63 3.30
CA ASN A 172 -19.01 10.20 3.74
C ASN A 172 -20.09 10.17 2.66
N SER A 173 -19.74 10.20 1.38
CA SER A 173 -20.73 10.10 0.29
C SER A 173 -21.27 8.67 0.07
N ARG A 174 -20.85 7.70 0.88
CA ARG A 174 -21.19 6.26 0.79
C ARG A 174 -21.73 5.70 2.11
N ILE A 175 -21.97 6.58 3.08
CA ILE A 175 -22.62 6.25 4.36
C ILE A 175 -24.10 6.62 4.25
#